data_AF-A0A528HDJ3-F1
#
_entry.id   AF-A0A528HDJ3-F1
#
_cell.length_a   1.000
_cell.length_b   1.000
_cell.length_c   1.000
_cell.angle_alpha   90.00
_cell.angle_beta   90.00
_cell.angle_gamma   90.00
#
_symmetry.space_group_name_H-M   'P 1'
#
loop_
_entity.id
_entity.type
_entity.pdbx_description
1 polymer ?
#
loop_
_entity_poly.entity_id
_entity_poly.type
_entity_poly.pdbx_seq_one_letter_code
_entity_poly.pdbx_strand_id
1 'polypeptide(L)'
;AAVLVMFYHYGFWVWAFPEGVSARATGGIPPHPEIGGLVQFGWVGVQIFFVISGFVIAFSAEHSTPLRFFEARVKRLAPAVWICAPVTAMVLLLVDLSWPTDAVARLIRTALFVPFNPWVDSVYWTLGIEIAFYAIVWILLRLGRFDLMEVVAVALGAISTLFWCLYYPFDWSDLAEARWLDLLL
;
A
#
# COMPACT_ATOMS: atom_id res chain seq x y z
N ALA A 1 -11.29 2.42 -10.73
CA ALA A 1 -10.09 2.20 -9.90
C ALA A 1 -9.64 0.74 -9.93
N ALA A 2 -10.38 -0.21 -9.33
CA ALA A 2 -10.04 -1.65 -9.31
C ALA A 2 -9.65 -2.23 -10.68
N VAL A 3 -10.47 -1.98 -11.70
CA VAL A 3 -10.25 -2.49 -13.06
C VAL A 3 -8.91 -2.02 -13.64
N LEU A 4 -8.53 -0.75 -13.40
CA LEU A 4 -7.25 -0.20 -13.85
C LEU A 4 -6.07 -0.90 -13.16
N VAL A 5 -6.16 -1.10 -11.84
CA VAL A 5 -5.13 -1.79 -11.06
C VAL A 5 -5.00 -3.26 -11.50
N MET A 6 -6.12 -3.93 -11.77
CA MET A 6 -6.14 -5.31 -12.27
C MET A 6 -5.43 -5.42 -13.62
N PHE A 7 -5.81 -4.59 -14.60
CA PHE A 7 -5.15 -4.61 -15.91
C PHE A 7 -3.68 -4.21 -15.84
N TYR A 8 -3.31 -3.28 -14.96
CA TYR A 8 -1.90 -2.96 -14.70
C TYR A 8 -1.13 -4.16 -14.16
N HIS A 9 -1.67 -4.87 -13.16
CA HIS A 9 -0.96 -5.99 -12.56
C HIS A 9 -0.78 -7.14 -13.56
N TYR A 10 -1.85 -7.57 -14.22
CA TYR A 10 -1.80 -8.71 -15.14
C TYR A 10 -1.17 -8.38 -16.50
N GLY A 11 -1.37 -7.16 -17.00
CA GLY A 11 -0.92 -6.76 -18.33
C GLY A 11 0.45 -6.10 -18.37
N PHE A 12 0.99 -5.62 -17.24
CA PHE A 12 2.28 -4.92 -17.19
C PHE A 12 3.16 -5.39 -16.00
N TRP A 13 2.69 -5.28 -14.76
CA TRP A 13 3.50 -5.52 -13.55
C TRP A 13 4.11 -6.92 -13.46
N VAL A 14 3.35 -7.95 -13.86
CA VAL A 14 3.75 -9.36 -13.76
C VAL A 14 5.06 -9.65 -14.50
N TRP A 15 5.37 -8.93 -15.58
CA TRP A 15 6.56 -9.18 -16.42
C TRP A 15 7.54 -7.99 -16.50
N ALA A 16 7.09 -6.76 -16.21
CA ALA A 16 7.92 -5.57 -16.33
C ALA A 16 9.11 -5.51 -15.34
N PHE A 17 9.03 -6.25 -14.23
CA PHE A 17 10.08 -6.32 -13.20
C PHE A 17 10.63 -7.74 -13.07
N PRO A 18 11.72 -8.09 -13.79
CA PRO A 18 12.26 -9.46 -13.84
C PRO A 18 12.65 -10.04 -12.47
N GLU A 19 13.09 -9.18 -11.54
CA GLU A 19 13.45 -9.56 -10.18
C GLU A 19 12.23 -9.76 -9.26
N GLY A 20 11.03 -9.41 -9.73
CA GLY A 20 9.79 -9.55 -8.98
C GLY A 20 9.39 -11.00 -8.73
N VAL A 21 8.75 -11.25 -7.60
CA VAL A 21 8.18 -12.57 -7.23
C VAL A 21 7.24 -13.09 -8.32
N SER A 22 6.41 -12.21 -8.88
CA SER A 22 5.48 -12.52 -9.97
C SER A 22 6.17 -12.89 -11.28
N ALA A 23 7.22 -12.18 -11.68
CA ALA A 23 7.95 -12.48 -12.91
C ALA A 23 8.71 -13.80 -12.81
N ARG A 24 9.31 -14.08 -11.63
CA ARG A 24 9.94 -15.36 -11.33
C ARG A 24 8.94 -16.52 -11.34
N ALA A 25 7.73 -16.29 -10.82
CA ALA A 25 6.66 -17.30 -10.83
C ALA A 25 6.09 -17.59 -12.23
N THR A 26 6.05 -16.61 -13.13
CA THR A 26 5.51 -16.77 -14.51
C THR A 26 6.57 -17.07 -15.57
N GLY A 27 7.84 -17.22 -15.19
CA GLY A 27 8.93 -17.53 -16.12
C GLY A 27 9.37 -16.36 -17.01
N GLY A 28 9.04 -15.11 -16.63
CA GLY A 28 9.54 -13.89 -17.27
C GLY A 28 9.02 -13.57 -18.69
N ILE A 29 8.17 -14.41 -19.28
CA ILE A 29 7.64 -14.19 -20.63
C ILE A 29 6.46 -13.19 -20.58
N PRO A 30 6.41 -12.17 -21.45
CA PRO A 30 5.26 -11.26 -21.53
C PRO A 30 4.00 -12.01 -21.99
N PRO A 31 2.89 -11.99 -21.24
CA PRO A 31 1.65 -12.65 -21.67
C PRO A 31 1.05 -12.01 -22.92
N HIS A 32 1.11 -10.67 -23.02
CA HIS A 32 0.56 -9.85 -24.12
C HIS A 32 1.33 -8.52 -24.24
N PRO A 33 2.41 -8.45 -25.03
CA PRO A 33 3.19 -7.22 -25.20
C PRO A 33 2.37 -6.10 -25.87
N GLU A 34 1.40 -6.43 -26.72
CA GLU A 34 0.55 -5.46 -27.41
C GLU A 34 -0.30 -4.57 -26.48
N ILE A 35 -0.73 -5.06 -25.31
CA ILE A 35 -1.57 -4.30 -24.38
C ILE A 35 -0.76 -3.57 -23.31
N GLY A 36 0.53 -3.91 -23.14
CA GLY A 36 1.40 -3.38 -22.08
C GLY A 36 1.48 -1.85 -22.09
N GLY A 37 1.63 -1.24 -23.26
CA GLY A 37 1.71 0.22 -23.41
C GLY A 37 0.40 0.95 -23.05
N LEU A 38 -0.75 0.28 -23.14
CA LEU A 38 -2.04 0.86 -22.79
C LEU A 38 -2.33 0.72 -21.28
N VAL A 39 -2.01 -0.43 -20.71
CA VAL A 39 -2.35 -0.77 -19.32
C VAL A 39 -1.28 -0.32 -18.30
N GLN A 40 -0.10 0.12 -18.77
CA GLN A 40 0.97 0.64 -17.90
C GLN A 40 0.51 1.80 -17.02
N PHE A 41 -0.45 2.62 -17.44
CA PHE A 41 -0.96 3.76 -16.66
C PHE A 41 -1.95 3.34 -15.56
N GLY A 42 -2.31 2.06 -15.47
CA GLY A 42 -3.28 1.58 -14.49
C GLY A 42 -2.82 1.67 -13.03
N TRP A 43 -1.54 1.94 -12.76
CA TRP A 43 -1.03 2.25 -11.41
C TRP A 43 -1.72 3.47 -10.79
N VAL A 44 -2.20 4.43 -11.60
CA VAL A 44 -2.99 5.58 -11.15
C VAL A 44 -4.28 5.15 -10.44
N GLY A 45 -4.78 3.94 -10.74
CA GLY A 45 -5.92 3.35 -10.06
C GLY A 45 -5.76 3.26 -8.54
N VAL A 46 -4.54 3.06 -8.04
CA VAL A 46 -4.25 3.05 -6.58
C VAL A 46 -4.46 4.44 -5.97
N GLN A 47 -4.00 5.49 -6.65
CA GLN A 47 -4.16 6.87 -6.19
C GLN A 47 -5.63 7.28 -6.14
N ILE A 48 -6.40 6.90 -7.16
CA ILE A 48 -7.86 7.12 -7.19
C ILE A 48 -8.54 6.41 -6.02
N PHE A 49 -8.11 5.19 -5.68
CA PHE A 49 -8.63 4.48 -4.52
C PHE A 49 -8.39 5.22 -3.22
N PHE A 50 -7.20 5.77 -3.01
CA PHE A 50 -6.89 6.53 -1.79
C PHE A 50 -7.74 7.78 -1.67
N VAL A 51 -7.94 8.54 -2.75
CA VAL A 51 -8.78 9.75 -2.73
C VAL A 51 -10.22 9.41 -2.38
N ILE A 52 -10.81 8.41 -3.05
CA ILE A 52 -12.20 7.99 -2.79
C ILE A 52 -12.34 7.42 -1.37
N SER A 53 -11.40 6.56 -0.96
CA SER A 53 -11.40 5.97 0.39
C SER A 53 -11.29 7.06 1.45
N GLY A 54 -10.36 8.00 1.31
CA GLY A 54 -10.17 9.11 2.23
C GLY A 54 -11.45 9.95 2.39
N PHE A 55 -12.13 10.26 1.29
CA PHE A 55 -13.41 10.96 1.31
C PHE A 55 -14.49 10.18 2.06
N VAL A 56 -14.68 8.89 1.72
CA VAL A 56 -15.68 8.02 2.37
C VAL A 56 -15.39 7.83 3.86
N ILE A 57 -14.11 7.72 4.23
CA ILE A 57 -13.67 7.58 5.61
C ILE A 57 -13.98 8.84 6.40
N ALA A 58 -13.64 10.02 5.87
CA ALA A 58 -13.95 11.29 6.50
C ALA A 58 -15.46 11.48 6.68
N PHE A 59 -16.24 11.25 5.61
CA PHE A 59 -17.69 11.37 5.65
C PHE A 59 -18.34 10.44 6.67
N SER A 60 -17.90 9.18 6.75
CA SER A 60 -18.44 8.24 7.75
C SER A 60 -17.90 8.44 9.17
N ALA A 61 -16.83 9.23 9.34
CA ALA A 61 -16.30 9.61 10.65
C ALA A 61 -17.11 10.75 11.30
N GLU A 62 -17.66 11.67 10.51
CA GLU A 62 -18.31 12.90 10.97
C GLU A 62 -19.41 12.68 12.03
N HIS A 63 -20.16 11.58 11.94
CA HIS A 63 -21.23 11.24 12.88
C HIS A 63 -20.92 10.00 13.75
N SER A 64 -19.66 9.55 13.76
CA SER A 64 -19.24 8.33 14.45
C SER A 64 -18.46 8.63 15.73
N THR A 65 -18.59 7.76 16.74
CA THR A 65 -17.70 7.81 17.91
C THR A 65 -16.34 7.18 17.58
N PRO A 66 -15.22 7.59 18.22
CA PRO A 66 -13.89 7.05 17.93
C PRO A 66 -13.83 5.52 18.01
N LEU A 67 -14.52 4.92 18.98
CA LEU A 67 -14.57 3.47 19.18
C LEU A 67 -15.36 2.76 18.08
N ARG A 68 -16.56 3.28 17.72
CA ARG A 68 -17.36 2.73 16.62
C ARG A 68 -16.66 2.84 15.28
N PHE A 69 -15.96 3.96 15.06
CA PHE A 69 -15.14 4.17 13.87
C PHE A 69 -14.05 3.10 13.78
N PHE A 70 -13.26 2.92 14.85
CA PHE A 70 -12.17 1.94 14.87
C PHE A 70 -12.69 0.50 14.66
N GLU A 71 -13.73 0.08 15.38
CA GLU A 71 -14.33 -1.25 15.20
C GLU A 71 -14.80 -1.50 13.78
N ALA A 72 -15.45 -0.51 13.15
CA ALA A 72 -15.94 -0.64 11.79
C ALA A 72 -14.80 -0.81 10.77
N ARG A 73 -13.61 -0.28 11.04
CA ARG A 73 -12.44 -0.44 10.17
C ARG A 73 -11.75 -1.79 10.37
N VAL A 74 -11.58 -2.21 11.62
CA VAL A 74 -10.97 -3.52 11.93
C VAL A 74 -11.85 -4.66 11.37
N LYS A 75 -13.17 -4.60 11.56
CA LYS A 75 -14.10 -5.61 11.04
C LYS A 75 -14.10 -5.70 9.51
N ARG A 76 -13.73 -4.62 8.81
CA ARG A 76 -13.62 -4.61 7.35
C ARG A 76 -12.29 -5.17 6.85
N LEU A 77 -11.18 -4.84 7.52
CA LEU A 77 -9.82 -5.15 7.06
C LEU A 77 -9.32 -6.51 7.56
N ALA A 78 -9.63 -6.88 8.80
CA ALA A 78 -9.17 -8.12 9.41
C ALA A 78 -9.53 -9.37 8.61
N PRO A 79 -10.78 -9.54 8.10
CA PRO A 79 -11.11 -10.73 7.32
C PRO A 79 -10.27 -10.86 6.06
N ALA A 80 -10.04 -9.76 5.35
CA ALA A 80 -9.26 -9.76 4.12
C ALA A 80 -7.78 -10.06 4.41
N VAL A 81 -7.18 -9.45 5.42
CA VAL A 81 -5.76 -9.68 5.76
C VAL A 81 -5.54 -11.10 6.27
N TRP A 82 -6.43 -11.61 7.12
CA TRP A 82 -6.31 -12.96 7.67
C TRP A 82 -6.59 -14.07 6.66
N ILE A 83 -7.24 -13.79 5.54
CA ILE A 83 -7.40 -14.75 4.44
C ILE A 83 -6.27 -14.59 3.42
N CYS A 84 -6.01 -13.37 2.94
CA CYS A 84 -5.05 -13.14 1.88
C CYS A 84 -3.61 -13.37 2.33
N ALA A 85 -3.22 -12.93 3.54
CA ALA A 85 -1.82 -13.05 3.97
C ALA A 85 -1.36 -14.51 4.10
N PRO A 86 -2.14 -15.43 4.72
CA PRO A 86 -1.78 -16.86 4.72
C PRO A 86 -1.77 -17.50 3.33
N VAL A 87 -2.72 -17.13 2.46
CA VAL A 87 -2.74 -17.63 1.08
C VAL A 87 -1.49 -17.21 0.33
N THR A 88 -1.09 -15.93 0.42
CA THR A 88 0.15 -15.46 -0.21
C THR A 88 1.38 -16.13 0.39
N ALA A 89 1.44 -16.30 1.72
CA ALA A 89 2.53 -17.01 2.37
C ALA A 89 2.62 -18.49 1.89
N MET A 90 1.47 -19.16 1.74
CA MET A 90 1.42 -20.53 1.23
C MET A 90 1.93 -20.61 -0.22
N VAL A 91 1.54 -19.68 -1.09
CA VAL A 91 2.03 -19.61 -2.47
C VAL A 91 3.55 -19.38 -2.51
N LEU A 92 4.07 -18.49 -1.67
CA LEU A 92 5.52 -18.24 -1.60
C LEU A 92 6.33 -19.48 -1.19
N LEU A 93 5.78 -20.30 -0.29
CA LEU A 93 6.39 -21.58 0.09
C LEU A 93 6.32 -22.63 -1.01
N LEU A 94 5.21 -22.70 -1.75
CA LEU A 94 5.02 -23.67 -2.84
C LEU A 94 5.92 -23.40 -4.05
N VAL A 95 6.33 -22.15 -4.27
CA VAL A 95 7.19 -21.73 -5.39
C VAL A 95 8.67 -21.64 -4.96
N ASP A 96 9.02 -22.06 -3.73
CA ASP A 96 10.38 -21.98 -3.16
C ASP A 96 11.00 -20.57 -3.22
N LEU A 97 10.17 -19.51 -3.22
CA LEU A 97 10.61 -18.12 -3.29
C LEU A 97 10.92 -17.50 -1.91
N SER A 98 10.66 -18.23 -0.83
CA SER A 98 10.95 -17.79 0.53
C SER A 98 11.29 -18.95 1.46
N TRP A 99 12.27 -18.76 2.35
CA TRP A 99 12.54 -19.70 3.43
C TRP A 99 11.34 -19.80 4.39
N PRO A 100 11.01 -21.00 4.91
CA PRO A 100 9.82 -21.20 5.76
C PRO A 100 9.77 -20.28 7.00
N THR A 101 10.92 -20.02 7.61
CA THR A 101 11.05 -19.14 8.78
C THR A 101 10.76 -17.68 8.46
N ASP A 102 11.22 -17.21 7.29
CA ASP A 102 10.99 -15.84 6.82
C ASP A 102 9.53 -15.62 6.38
N ALA A 103 8.90 -16.62 5.76
CA ALA A 103 7.50 -16.57 5.37
C ALA A 103 6.59 -16.43 6.59
N VAL A 104 6.86 -17.19 7.67
CA VAL A 104 6.10 -17.12 8.92
C VAL A 104 6.31 -15.78 9.64
N ALA A 105 7.55 -15.27 9.69
CA ALA A 105 7.84 -13.97 10.29
C ALA A 105 7.13 -12.81 9.55
N ARG A 106 7.14 -12.85 8.21
CA ARG A 106 6.41 -11.88 7.37
C ARG A 106 4.91 -11.99 7.55
N LEU A 107 4.38 -13.22 7.63
CA LEU A 107 2.96 -13.47 7.86
C LEU A 107 2.48 -12.87 9.18
N ILE A 108 3.23 -13.08 10.26
CA ILE A 108 2.90 -12.52 11.57
C ILE A 108 2.92 -10.99 11.54
N ARG A 109 3.93 -10.37 10.91
CA ARG A 109 4.02 -8.90 10.79
C ARG A 109 2.87 -8.31 9.98
N THR A 110 2.52 -8.93 8.86
CA THR A 110 1.37 -8.51 8.03
C THR A 110 0.03 -8.73 8.74
N ALA A 111 -0.13 -9.86 9.45
CA ALA A 111 -1.34 -10.16 10.22
C ALA A 111 -1.53 -9.23 11.43
N LEU A 112 -0.43 -8.72 11.99
CA LEU A 112 -0.42 -7.72 13.07
C LEU A 112 -0.52 -6.27 12.57
N PHE A 113 -0.74 -6.06 11.26
CA PHE A 113 -0.85 -4.72 10.68
C PHE A 113 0.36 -3.81 10.95
N VAL A 114 1.57 -4.39 11.02
CA VAL A 114 2.79 -3.62 11.27
C VAL A 114 3.11 -2.76 10.04
N PRO A 115 3.25 -1.43 10.18
CA PRO A 115 3.46 -0.52 9.04
C PRO A 115 4.91 -0.50 8.51
N PHE A 116 5.74 -1.47 8.91
CA PHE A 116 7.16 -1.54 8.55
C PHE A 116 7.51 -2.89 7.91
N ASN A 117 8.46 -2.86 6.96
CA ASN A 117 8.97 -4.01 6.24
C ASN A 117 9.67 -5.02 7.21
N PRO A 118 9.77 -6.33 6.88
CA PRO A 118 9.32 -7.04 5.68
C PRO A 118 7.86 -7.49 5.75
N TRP A 119 7.08 -7.18 4.71
CA TRP A 119 5.72 -7.71 4.51
C TRP A 119 5.73 -9.01 3.68
N VAL A 120 4.62 -9.76 3.74
CA VAL A 120 4.41 -10.95 2.89
C VAL A 120 4.41 -10.58 1.41
N ASP A 121 3.78 -9.46 1.06
CA ASP A 121 3.78 -8.91 -0.29
C ASP A 121 4.11 -7.41 -0.23
N SER A 122 4.79 -6.92 -1.26
CA SER A 122 4.99 -5.51 -1.51
C SER A 122 3.68 -4.72 -1.43
N VAL A 123 2.57 -5.22 -1.98
CA VAL A 123 1.27 -4.51 -2.10
C VAL A 123 0.70 -4.04 -0.75
N TYR A 124 1.07 -4.68 0.37
CA TYR A 124 0.65 -4.29 1.72
C TYR A 124 1.13 -2.88 2.15
N TRP A 125 2.05 -2.26 1.42
CA TRP A 125 2.41 -0.84 1.62
C TRP A 125 1.18 0.07 1.61
N THR A 126 0.21 -0.24 0.74
CA THR A 126 -1.03 0.55 0.60
C THR A 126 -1.88 0.52 1.87
N LEU A 127 -1.91 -0.63 2.53
CA LEU A 127 -2.64 -0.84 3.78
C LEU A 127 -1.99 -0.10 4.94
N GLY A 128 -0.66 0.02 4.96
CA GLY A 128 0.05 0.85 5.95
C GLY A 128 -0.36 2.32 5.87
N ILE A 129 -0.49 2.87 4.66
CA ILE A 129 -0.97 4.24 4.44
C ILE A 129 -2.42 4.40 4.91
N GLU A 130 -3.28 3.43 4.59
CA GLU A 130 -4.68 3.44 5.01
C GLU A 130 -4.82 3.45 6.55
N ILE A 131 -3.99 2.68 7.26
CA ILE A 131 -3.95 2.66 8.72
C ILE A 131 -3.43 3.98 9.31
N ALA A 132 -2.40 4.57 8.73
CA ALA A 132 -1.91 5.88 9.16
C ALA A 132 -3.01 6.94 9.04
N PHE A 133 -3.78 6.91 7.95
CA PHE A 133 -4.93 7.78 7.76
C PHE A 133 -6.03 7.53 8.81
N TYR A 134 -6.31 6.27 9.18
CA TYR A 134 -7.23 5.97 10.28
C TYR A 134 -6.77 6.54 11.61
N ALA A 135 -5.47 6.47 11.90
CA ALA A 135 -4.93 7.02 13.13
C ALA A 135 -5.17 8.55 13.19
N ILE A 136 -4.94 9.26 12.09
CA ILE A 136 -5.19 10.71 11.99
C ILE A 136 -6.67 11.01 12.26
N VAL A 137 -7.59 10.34 11.55
CA VAL A 137 -9.04 10.56 11.72
C VAL A 137 -9.50 10.20 13.14
N TRP A 138 -8.99 9.11 13.70
CA TRP A 138 -9.30 8.70 15.07
C TRP A 138 -8.82 9.71 16.11
N ILE A 139 -7.63 10.29 15.94
CA ILE A 139 -7.11 11.36 16.80
C ILE A 139 -8.02 12.59 16.72
N LEU A 140 -8.42 13.01 15.51
CA LEU A 140 -9.31 14.16 15.32
C LEU A 140 -10.67 13.95 15.98
N LEU A 141 -11.26 12.75 15.84
CA LEU A 141 -12.51 12.38 16.52
C LEU A 141 -12.36 12.38 18.04
N ARG A 142 -11.24 11.86 18.57
CA ARG A 142 -10.98 11.84 20.02
C ARG A 142 -10.83 13.24 20.60
N LEU A 143 -10.25 14.17 19.83
CA LEU A 143 -10.09 15.57 20.22
C LEU A 143 -11.38 16.38 20.01
N GLY A 144 -12.40 15.82 19.34
CA GLY A 144 -13.63 16.52 18.98
C GLY A 144 -13.42 17.68 18.01
N ARG A 145 -12.29 17.71 17.28
CA ARG A 145 -11.91 18.79 16.36
C ARG A 145 -12.00 18.34 14.90
N PHE A 146 -13.15 17.78 14.53
CA PHE A 146 -13.35 17.27 13.17
C PHE A 146 -13.32 18.39 12.11
N ASP A 147 -13.60 19.64 12.52
CA ASP A 147 -13.47 20.83 11.66
C ASP A 147 -12.04 21.02 11.10
N LEU A 148 -11.02 20.47 11.76
CA LEU A 148 -9.64 20.50 11.27
C LEU A 148 -9.36 19.49 10.16
N MET A 149 -10.30 18.60 9.85
CA MET A 149 -10.09 17.56 8.84
C MET A 149 -9.81 18.16 7.46
N GLU A 150 -10.46 19.27 7.10
CA GLU A 150 -10.18 19.99 5.86
C GLU A 150 -8.73 20.53 5.84
N VAL A 151 -8.30 21.16 6.94
CA VAL A 151 -6.92 21.66 7.08
C VAL A 151 -5.90 20.53 7.00
N VAL A 152 -6.18 19.40 7.64
CA VAL A 152 -5.32 18.22 7.59
C VAL A 152 -5.25 17.64 6.17
N ALA A 153 -6.38 17.55 5.46
CA ALA A 153 -6.41 17.09 4.08
C ALA A 153 -5.61 18.02 3.15
N VAL A 154 -5.77 19.34 3.30
CA VAL A 154 -5.00 20.35 2.55
C VAL A 154 -3.52 20.26 2.88
N ALA A 155 -3.16 20.13 4.17
CA ALA A 155 -1.77 19.98 4.59
C ALA A 155 -1.13 18.71 4.03
N LEU A 156 -1.81 17.57 4.09
CA LEU A 156 -1.32 16.32 3.50
C LEU A 156 -1.13 16.43 1.98
N GLY A 157 -2.10 17.04 1.28
CA GLY A 157 -2.01 17.29 -0.15
C GLY A 157 -0.87 18.25 -0.51
N ALA A 158 -0.69 19.33 0.25
CA ALA A 158 0.37 20.29 0.07
C ALA A 158 1.75 19.69 0.35
N ILE A 159 1.90 18.90 1.42
CA ILE A 159 3.14 18.16 1.74
C ILE A 159 3.47 17.16 0.63
N SER A 160 2.48 16.41 0.15
CA SER A 160 2.67 15.45 -0.94
C SER A 160 3.08 16.16 -2.24
N THR A 161 2.41 17.27 -2.58
CA THR A 161 2.72 18.06 -3.77
C THR A 161 4.12 18.67 -3.65
N LEU A 162 4.46 19.24 -2.49
CA LEU A 162 5.78 19.80 -2.21
C LEU A 162 6.86 18.72 -2.32
N PHE A 163 6.62 17.53 -1.75
CA PHE A 163 7.54 16.40 -1.86
C PHE A 163 7.85 16.08 -3.32
N TRP A 164 6.82 15.94 -4.18
CA TRP A 164 7.04 15.70 -5.61
C TRP A 164 7.73 16.86 -6.30
N CYS A 165 7.31 18.10 -6.03
CA CYS A 165 7.92 19.30 -6.59
C CYS A 165 9.38 19.49 -6.20
N LEU A 166 9.81 19.01 -5.02
CA LEU A 166 11.20 19.05 -4.57
C LEU A 166 11.99 17.83 -5.04
N TYR A 167 11.34 16.68 -5.18
CA TYR A 167 11.97 15.44 -5.61
C TYR A 167 12.55 15.54 -7.03
N TYR A 168 11.78 16.09 -7.98
CA TYR A 168 12.24 16.26 -9.38
C TYR A 168 13.46 17.19 -9.56
N PRO A 169 13.55 18.38 -8.94
CA PRO A 169 14.68 19.28 -9.13
C PRO A 169 15.93 18.94 -8.31
N PHE A 170 15.82 18.19 -7.20
CA PHE A 170 16.96 17.90 -6.33
C PHE A 170 17.56 16.50 -6.49
N ASP A 171 17.05 15.67 -7.41
CA ASP A 171 17.57 14.34 -7.76
C ASP A 171 17.95 13.50 -6.51
N TRP A 172 17.01 13.39 -5.56
CA TRP A 172 17.21 12.68 -4.29
C TRP A 172 17.40 11.16 -4.42
N SER A 173 17.59 10.64 -5.64
CA SER A 173 17.99 9.25 -5.89
C SER A 173 19.23 8.88 -5.08
N ASP A 174 20.23 9.76 -5.03
CA ASP A 174 21.50 9.48 -4.35
C ASP A 174 21.38 9.48 -2.82
N LEU A 175 20.55 10.36 -2.22
CA LEU A 175 20.37 10.43 -0.77
C LEU A 175 19.50 9.28 -0.22
N ALA A 176 18.56 8.79 -1.03
CA ALA A 176 17.70 7.67 -0.68
C ALA A 176 18.38 6.30 -0.88
N GLU A 177 19.46 6.19 -1.65
CA GLU A 177 20.24 4.95 -1.75
C GLU A 177 21.48 4.96 -0.85
N ALA A 178 22.23 6.08 -0.78
CA ALA A 178 23.46 6.16 0.02
C ALA A 178 23.22 5.96 1.52
N ARG A 179 22.11 6.50 2.04
CA ARG A 179 21.82 6.47 3.48
C ARG A 179 21.36 5.09 4.00
N TRP A 180 20.93 4.18 3.11
CA TRP A 180 20.61 2.79 3.49
C TRP A 180 21.82 1.86 3.37
N LEU A 181 22.77 2.15 2.48
CA LEU A 181 24.03 1.40 2.37
C LEU A 181 24.99 1.71 3.54
N ASP A 182 25.04 2.96 4.00
CA ASP A 182 25.88 3.38 5.13
C ASP A 182 25.36 2.93 6.52
N LEU A 183 24.13 2.44 6.61
CA LEU A 183 23.56 1.87 7.85
C LEU A 183 23.65 0.34 7.89
N LEU A 184 24.12 -0.29 6.82
CA LEU A 184 24.25 -1.75 6.67
C LEU A 184 25.70 -2.21 6.40
N LEU A 185 26.67 -1.28 6.46
CA LEU A 185 28.11 -1.55 6.57
C LEU A 185 28.60 -1.15 7.97
#